data_AF-A0A098L972-F1
#
_entry.id   AF-A0A098L972-F1
#
_cell.length_a   1.000
_cell.length_b   1.000
_cell.length_c   1.000
_cell.angle_alpha   90.00
_cell.angle_beta   90.00
_cell.angle_gamma   90.00
#
_symmetry.space_group_name_H-M   'P 1'
#
loop_
_entity.id
_entity.type
_entity.pdbx_description
1 polymer ?
#
loop_
_entity_poly.entity_id
_entity_poly.type
_entity_poly.pdbx_seq_one_letter_code
_entity_poly.pdbx_strand_id
1 'polypeptide(L)'
;MKTVNNLVQAFEREAEQSFQNFGGKRSEFLGSNQNFNLSGMVSEGDVPNEIVITIENTDSLDLAAPIFSANEGISTPYGGVTDTITGNTASSGKGIIITPQDYTHNELKKMTENSPFTITKLRYDFGDNTQLKKKFVMRKKDGVSYITTPYYPQNKQNLANNINTVLEDHDFFMVVNAQTTLFVVVGAGKTVQLALTTGARFDATNALRAQTVVTTGRKSY
;
A
#
# COMPACT_ATOMS: atom_id res chain seq x y z
N MET A 1 -6.93 40.07 41.26
CA MET A 1 -7.49 38.69 41.35
C MET A 1 -9.03 38.60 41.38
N LYS A 2 -9.81 39.67 41.15
CA LYS A 2 -11.30 39.58 41.09
C LYS A 2 -11.89 39.52 39.68
N THR A 3 -11.11 39.75 38.64
CA THR A 3 -11.61 39.89 37.25
C THR A 3 -11.64 38.58 36.45
N VAL A 4 -10.80 37.60 36.81
CA VAL A 4 -10.72 36.30 36.11
C VAL A 4 -11.89 35.37 36.49
N ASN A 5 -12.36 35.43 37.76
CA ASN A 5 -13.50 34.62 38.21
C ASN A 5 -14.82 34.99 37.52
N ASN A 6 -15.00 36.24 37.11
CA ASN A 6 -16.23 36.67 36.45
C ASN A 6 -16.33 36.20 34.99
N LEU A 7 -15.18 35.99 34.31
CA LEU A 7 -15.15 35.50 32.94
C LEU A 7 -15.40 33.99 32.86
N VAL A 8 -14.87 33.22 33.82
CA VAL A 8 -15.14 31.77 33.93
C VAL A 8 -16.63 31.51 34.22
N GLN A 9 -17.21 32.28 35.15
CA GLN A 9 -18.64 32.16 35.47
C GLN A 9 -19.59 32.68 34.37
N ALA A 10 -19.09 33.50 33.43
CA ALA A 10 -19.85 33.92 32.26
C ALA A 10 -19.82 32.84 31.17
N PHE A 11 -18.65 32.21 30.96
CA PHE A 11 -18.48 31.11 30.01
C PHE A 11 -19.27 29.87 30.42
N GLU A 12 -19.31 29.54 31.72
CA GLU A 12 -20.12 28.43 32.24
C GLU A 12 -21.62 28.67 32.07
N ARG A 13 -22.09 29.92 32.20
CA ARG A 13 -23.49 30.29 31.98
C ARG A 13 -23.92 30.27 30.51
N GLU A 14 -23.03 30.67 29.59
CA GLU A 14 -23.30 30.56 28.14
C GLU A 14 -23.30 29.09 27.68
N ALA A 15 -22.44 28.25 28.25
CA ALA A 15 -22.47 26.82 28.00
C ALA A 15 -23.81 26.20 28.49
N GLU A 16 -24.26 26.51 29.70
CA GLU A 16 -25.53 25.98 30.23
C GLU A 16 -26.77 26.43 29.45
N GLN A 17 -26.82 27.68 28.99
CA GLN A 17 -27.92 28.15 28.12
C GLN A 17 -27.92 27.46 26.76
N SER A 18 -26.74 27.16 26.21
CA SER A 18 -26.61 26.41 24.96
C SER A 18 -27.10 24.96 25.11
N PHE A 19 -26.88 24.34 26.28
CA PHE A 19 -27.34 22.97 26.56
C PHE A 19 -28.86 22.86 26.78
N GLN A 20 -29.52 23.86 27.36
CA GLN A 20 -30.98 23.83 27.53
C GLN A 20 -31.74 23.98 26.20
N ASN A 21 -31.20 24.73 25.24
CA ASN A 21 -31.79 24.89 23.92
C ASN A 21 -31.76 23.60 23.06
N PHE A 22 -30.91 22.63 23.41
CA PHE A 22 -30.82 21.34 22.73
C PHE A 22 -31.71 20.23 23.32
N GLY A 23 -32.49 20.51 24.38
CA GLY A 23 -33.49 19.58 24.91
C GLY A 23 -32.96 18.23 25.43
N GLY A 24 -31.64 18.04 25.50
CA GLY A 24 -31.00 16.78 25.90
C GLY A 24 -30.80 16.69 27.41
N LYS A 25 -31.29 15.62 28.04
CA LYS A 25 -31.05 15.36 29.46
C LYS A 25 -29.57 15.00 29.67
N ARG A 26 -28.87 15.72 30.55
CA ARG A 26 -27.47 15.41 30.96
C ARG A 26 -27.26 13.96 31.42
N SER A 27 -28.30 13.26 31.87
CA SER A 27 -28.23 11.86 32.28
C SER A 27 -28.03 10.88 31.12
N GLU A 28 -28.31 11.28 29.87
CA GLU A 28 -28.09 10.44 28.69
C GLU A 28 -26.64 10.53 28.18
N PHE A 29 -25.89 11.56 28.59
CA PHE A 29 -24.48 11.76 28.20
C PHE A 29 -23.47 11.23 29.24
N LEU A 30 -23.92 10.95 30.47
CA LEU A 30 -23.07 10.47 31.58
C LEU A 30 -23.45 9.06 32.08
N GLY A 31 -24.39 8.39 31.41
CA GLY A 31 -24.96 7.11 31.83
C GLY A 31 -24.45 5.86 31.09
N SER A 32 -23.55 6.02 30.13
CA SER A 32 -22.91 4.91 29.42
C SER A 32 -21.42 4.89 29.71
N ASN A 33 -21.06 4.42 30.91
CA ASN A 33 -19.78 3.72 31.14
C ASN A 33 -19.83 2.39 30.37
N GLN A 34 -20.03 2.45 29.05
CA GLN A 34 -19.49 1.44 28.17
C GLN A 34 -18.00 1.65 28.30
N ASN A 35 -17.30 0.67 28.89
CA ASN A 35 -15.89 0.51 28.60
C ASN A 35 -15.77 0.57 27.08
N PHE A 36 -15.35 1.73 26.56
CA PHE A 36 -14.93 1.86 25.19
C PHE A 36 -13.64 1.06 25.14
N ASN A 37 -13.82 -0.25 24.94
CA ASN A 37 -12.74 -1.17 24.74
C ASN A 37 -12.21 -0.84 23.35
N LEU A 38 -11.32 0.15 23.29
CA LEU A 38 -10.62 0.58 22.07
C LEU A 38 -9.77 -0.55 21.48
N SER A 39 -9.70 -1.71 22.14
CA SER A 39 -9.13 -2.95 21.61
C SER A 39 -10.02 -3.67 20.57
N GLY A 40 -11.21 -3.15 20.27
CA GLY A 40 -12.16 -3.76 19.31
C GLY A 40 -12.55 -2.91 18.10
N MET A 41 -12.12 -1.64 18.01
CA MET A 41 -12.20 -0.90 16.76
C MET A 41 -10.94 -1.19 15.95
N VAL A 42 -10.96 -2.26 15.17
CA VAL A 42 -10.15 -2.26 13.95
C VAL A 42 -10.70 -1.10 13.13
N SER A 43 -9.92 -0.01 13.03
CA SER A 43 -10.19 1.05 12.09
C SER A 43 -10.41 0.39 10.73
N GLU A 44 -11.35 0.88 9.91
CA GLU A 44 -11.35 0.50 8.50
C GLU A 44 -10.05 1.02 7.88
N GLY A 45 -9.03 0.18 7.97
CA GLY A 45 -7.69 0.11 7.40
C GLY A 45 -6.68 1.22 7.73
N ASP A 46 -6.03 1.06 8.87
CA ASP A 46 -4.61 1.38 8.93
C ASP A 46 -3.87 0.49 7.92
N VAL A 47 -3.45 1.08 6.80
CA VAL A 47 -2.50 0.41 5.91
C VAL A 47 -1.21 0.29 6.74
N PRO A 48 -0.61 -0.91 6.86
CA PRO A 48 0.60 -1.08 7.65
C PRO A 48 1.68 -0.11 7.16
N ASN A 49 2.38 0.54 8.08
CA ASN A 49 3.46 1.46 7.72
C ASN A 49 4.50 0.80 6.79
N GLU A 50 4.66 -0.53 6.85
CA GLU A 50 5.50 -1.32 5.96
C GLU A 50 4.88 -2.69 5.66
N ILE A 51 4.89 -3.13 4.40
CA ILE A 51 4.53 -4.49 3.98
C ILE A 51 5.83 -5.24 3.66
N VAL A 52 6.15 -6.26 4.44
CA VAL A 52 7.34 -7.11 4.22
C VAL A 52 6.95 -8.40 3.51
N ILE A 53 7.66 -8.72 2.44
CA ILE A 53 7.35 -9.86 1.56
C ILE A 53 8.62 -10.59 1.19
N THR A 54 8.68 -11.87 1.51
CA THR A 54 9.72 -12.77 1.03
C THR A 54 9.25 -13.46 -0.24
N ILE A 55 10.12 -13.54 -1.24
CA ILE A 55 9.84 -14.16 -2.54
C ILE A 55 10.92 -15.18 -2.82
N GLU A 56 10.54 -16.42 -3.02
CA GLU A 56 11.43 -17.53 -3.37
C GLU A 56 11.11 -18.03 -4.77
N ASN A 57 12.13 -18.15 -5.62
CA ASN A 57 12.04 -18.83 -6.91
C ASN A 57 12.67 -20.23 -6.80
N THR A 58 11.82 -21.24 -6.76
CA THR A 58 12.23 -22.66 -6.67
C THR A 58 12.57 -23.28 -8.04
N ASP A 59 12.41 -22.52 -9.13
CA ASP A 59 12.70 -22.96 -10.49
C ASP A 59 14.16 -22.68 -10.90
N SER A 60 14.59 -23.34 -11.97
CA SER A 60 15.88 -23.12 -12.66
C SER A 60 15.85 -21.97 -13.68
N LEU A 61 14.68 -21.38 -13.92
CA LEU A 61 14.48 -20.21 -14.78
C LEU A 61 14.19 -18.96 -13.96
N ASP A 62 14.52 -17.79 -14.49
CA ASP A 62 14.08 -16.52 -13.91
C ASP A 62 12.56 -16.41 -14.05
N LEU A 63 11.86 -16.02 -12.98
CA LEU A 63 10.41 -15.90 -12.96
C LEU A 63 9.98 -14.57 -12.30
N ALA A 64 8.87 -14.00 -12.75
CA ALA A 64 8.29 -12.81 -12.14
C ALA A 64 7.22 -13.16 -11.10
N ALA A 65 7.38 -12.58 -9.91
CA ALA A 65 6.45 -12.68 -8.80
C ALA A 65 5.45 -11.51 -8.81
N PRO A 66 4.14 -11.75 -8.94
CA PRO A 66 3.12 -10.71 -8.80
C PRO A 66 2.79 -10.46 -7.33
N ILE A 67 3.05 -9.25 -6.86
CA ILE A 67 2.91 -8.89 -5.43
C ILE A 67 1.51 -8.39 -5.09
N PHE A 68 1.05 -7.36 -5.81
CA PHE A 68 -0.27 -6.75 -5.62
C PHE A 68 -1.13 -7.12 -6.83
N SER A 69 -1.73 -8.31 -6.86
CA SER A 69 -2.39 -8.79 -8.06
C SER A 69 -3.83 -9.23 -7.85
N ALA A 70 -4.75 -8.29 -7.88
CA ALA A 70 -6.18 -8.61 -7.94
C ALA A 70 -6.54 -9.41 -9.21
N ASN A 71 -5.89 -9.07 -10.34
CA ASN A 71 -6.19 -9.62 -11.66
C ASN A 71 -5.28 -10.76 -12.12
N GLU A 72 -4.11 -10.96 -11.50
CA GLU A 72 -3.25 -12.08 -11.90
C GLU A 72 -3.81 -13.33 -11.23
N GLY A 73 -4.54 -14.14 -11.98
CA GLY A 73 -5.23 -15.35 -11.50
C GLY A 73 -4.27 -16.48 -11.22
N ILE A 74 -3.39 -16.31 -10.23
CA ILE A 74 -2.32 -17.26 -9.97
C ILE A 74 -2.47 -17.84 -8.53
N SER A 75 -2.25 -19.15 -8.38
CA SER A 75 -2.22 -19.93 -7.10
C SER A 75 -0.80 -20.29 -6.60
N THR A 76 -0.35 -19.83 -5.43
CA THR A 76 1.03 -20.08 -4.96
C THR A 76 1.25 -21.53 -4.50
N PRO A 77 2.33 -22.23 -4.92
CA PRO A 77 3.30 -21.87 -5.94
C PRO A 77 2.72 -21.96 -7.35
N TYR A 78 3.04 -20.99 -8.21
CA TYR A 78 2.43 -20.78 -9.53
C TYR A 78 2.90 -21.76 -10.63
N GLY A 79 3.23 -23.01 -10.26
CA GLY A 79 3.89 -23.98 -11.14
C GLY A 79 3.12 -24.39 -12.39
N GLY A 80 3.85 -24.57 -13.50
CA GLY A 80 3.29 -24.90 -14.81
C GLY A 80 2.70 -23.71 -15.58
N VAL A 81 2.74 -22.49 -15.04
CA VAL A 81 2.22 -21.27 -15.68
C VAL A 81 3.34 -20.51 -16.38
N THR A 82 3.07 -20.02 -17.59
CA THR A 82 3.97 -19.10 -18.30
C THR A 82 3.89 -17.70 -17.70
N ASP A 83 5.02 -17.21 -17.23
CA ASP A 83 5.17 -15.84 -16.78
C ASP A 83 5.14 -14.88 -17.99
N THR A 84 4.17 -13.97 -17.99
CA THR A 84 3.97 -12.98 -19.06
C THR A 84 5.00 -11.83 -19.05
N ILE A 85 5.89 -11.77 -18.06
CA ILE A 85 6.96 -10.78 -17.94
C ILE A 85 8.28 -11.32 -18.49
N THR A 86 8.67 -12.53 -18.10
CA THR A 86 9.92 -13.16 -18.57
C THR A 86 9.72 -14.04 -19.80
N GLY A 87 8.50 -14.51 -20.06
CA GLY A 87 8.20 -15.50 -21.10
C GLY A 87 8.54 -16.94 -20.69
N ASN A 88 9.00 -17.17 -19.47
CA ASN A 88 9.39 -18.48 -18.97
C ASN A 88 8.21 -19.24 -18.39
N THR A 89 8.14 -20.55 -18.63
CA THR A 89 7.15 -21.43 -18.02
C THR A 89 7.78 -22.17 -16.86
N ALA A 90 7.21 -22.00 -15.66
CA ALA A 90 7.69 -22.71 -14.47
C ALA A 90 7.51 -24.23 -14.65
N SER A 91 8.50 -25.00 -14.19
CA SER A 91 8.41 -26.45 -14.16
C SER A 91 7.25 -26.89 -13.27
N SER A 92 6.61 -28.02 -13.61
CA SER A 92 5.56 -28.57 -12.75
C SER A 92 6.07 -28.83 -11.34
N GLY A 93 5.33 -28.36 -10.33
CA GLY A 93 5.71 -28.46 -8.92
C GLY A 93 6.78 -27.47 -8.44
N LYS A 94 7.25 -26.56 -9.30
CA LYS A 94 8.18 -25.47 -8.95
C LYS A 94 7.59 -24.12 -9.33
N GLY A 95 8.23 -23.04 -8.92
CA GLY A 95 7.86 -21.67 -9.30
C GLY A 95 8.11 -20.66 -8.19
N ILE A 96 7.34 -19.57 -8.24
CA ILE A 96 7.40 -18.51 -7.25
C ILE A 96 6.55 -18.86 -6.03
N ILE A 97 7.14 -18.70 -4.84
CA ILE A 97 6.46 -18.67 -3.55
C ILE A 97 6.52 -17.24 -3.02
N ILE A 98 5.37 -16.69 -2.62
CA ILE A 98 5.25 -15.34 -2.06
C ILE A 98 4.74 -15.47 -0.63
N THR A 99 5.54 -15.00 0.32
CA THR A 99 5.24 -15.08 1.75
C THR A 99 5.28 -13.67 2.34
N PRO A 100 4.13 -12.97 2.41
CA PRO A 100 4.02 -11.75 3.19
C PRO A 100 4.16 -12.09 4.69
N GLN A 101 4.82 -11.23 5.46
CA GLN A 101 5.14 -11.50 6.86
C GLN A 101 3.91 -11.35 7.78
N ASP A 102 3.18 -10.25 7.64
CA ASP A 102 2.07 -9.90 8.54
C ASP A 102 0.68 -10.10 7.89
N TYR A 103 0.65 -10.65 6.67
CA TYR A 103 -0.55 -10.84 5.87
C TYR A 103 -0.57 -12.21 5.23
N THR A 104 -1.75 -12.80 5.10
CA THR A 104 -1.96 -13.82 4.08
C THR A 104 -2.01 -13.17 2.70
N HIS A 105 -1.64 -13.92 1.66
CA HIS A 105 -1.74 -13.43 0.27
C HIS A 105 -3.18 -13.00 -0.09
N ASN A 106 -4.20 -13.68 0.49
CA ASN A 106 -5.61 -13.33 0.30
C ASN A 106 -5.99 -12.01 0.99
N GLU A 107 -5.45 -11.71 2.17
CA GLU A 107 -5.67 -10.41 2.83
C GLU A 107 -5.02 -9.29 2.03
N LEU A 108 -3.79 -9.50 1.55
CA LEU A 108 -3.12 -8.53 0.70
C LEU A 108 -3.95 -8.25 -0.57
N LYS A 109 -4.47 -9.30 -1.22
CA LYS A 109 -5.37 -9.16 -2.36
C LYS A 109 -6.62 -8.34 -2.01
N LYS A 110 -7.31 -8.66 -0.91
CA LYS A 110 -8.50 -7.91 -0.46
C LYS A 110 -8.18 -6.45 -0.14
N MET A 111 -7.02 -6.16 0.46
CA MET A 111 -6.57 -4.80 0.73
C MET A 111 -6.38 -4.02 -0.58
N THR A 112 -5.73 -4.62 -1.59
CA THR A 112 -5.55 -3.98 -2.90
C THR A 112 -6.85 -3.72 -3.65
N GLU A 113 -7.87 -4.56 -3.44
CA GLU A 113 -9.17 -4.44 -4.09
C GLU A 113 -10.06 -3.38 -3.43
N ASN A 114 -10.13 -3.39 -2.09
CA ASN A 114 -11.13 -2.63 -1.34
C ASN A 114 -10.60 -1.31 -0.77
N SER A 115 -9.28 -1.14 -0.67
CA SER A 115 -8.69 0.02 0.00
C SER A 115 -7.41 0.45 -0.72
N PRO A 116 -7.52 1.13 -1.87
CA PRO A 116 -6.36 1.63 -2.60
C PRO A 116 -5.41 2.46 -1.72
N PHE A 117 -4.12 2.31 -1.94
CA PHE A 117 -3.07 3.01 -1.18
C PHE A 117 -1.89 3.33 -2.08
N THR A 118 -0.88 3.98 -1.51
CA THR A 118 0.39 4.24 -2.20
C THR A 118 1.52 3.50 -1.51
N ILE A 119 2.52 3.07 -2.28
CA ILE A 119 3.85 2.76 -1.77
C ILE A 119 4.72 3.97 -2.03
N THR A 120 5.46 4.40 -1.01
CA THR A 120 6.27 5.64 -1.06
C THR A 120 7.75 5.39 -0.83
N LYS A 121 8.13 4.19 -0.38
CA LYS A 121 9.52 3.76 -0.26
C LYS A 121 9.62 2.26 -0.49
N LEU A 122 10.78 1.83 -0.96
CA LEU A 122 11.13 0.42 -1.15
C LEU A 122 12.46 0.14 -0.47
N ARG A 123 12.50 -0.87 0.39
CA ARG A 123 13.74 -1.58 0.77
C ARG A 123 13.74 -2.94 0.09
N TYR A 124 14.85 -3.29 -0.55
CA TYR A 124 15.00 -4.51 -1.33
C TYR A 124 16.26 -5.25 -0.90
N ASP A 125 16.10 -6.35 -0.17
CA ASP A 125 17.17 -7.32 0.04
C ASP A 125 17.21 -8.26 -1.16
N PHE A 126 18.22 -8.05 -1.99
CA PHE A 126 18.37 -8.73 -3.26
C PHE A 126 19.27 -9.97 -3.16
N GLY A 127 19.88 -10.23 -2.00
CA GLY A 127 20.74 -11.38 -1.75
C GLY A 127 22.10 -11.35 -2.49
N ASP A 128 22.11 -11.11 -3.80
CA ASP A 128 23.33 -10.98 -4.60
C ASP A 128 23.22 -10.01 -5.79
N ASN A 129 24.36 -9.48 -6.25
CA ASN A 129 24.40 -8.42 -7.26
C ASN A 129 23.82 -8.79 -8.64
N THR A 130 23.63 -10.07 -8.96
CA THR A 130 22.96 -10.46 -10.22
C THR A 130 21.47 -10.13 -10.18
N GLN A 131 20.89 -10.15 -8.99
CA GLN A 131 19.49 -9.89 -8.72
C GLN A 131 19.17 -8.38 -8.78
N LEU A 132 20.14 -7.51 -8.47
CA LEU A 132 20.02 -6.06 -8.62
C LEU A 132 19.85 -5.60 -10.08
N LYS A 133 20.39 -6.38 -11.03
CA LYS A 133 20.27 -6.13 -12.49
C LYS A 133 18.89 -6.51 -13.03
N LYS A 134 18.09 -7.27 -12.27
CA LYS A 134 16.74 -7.68 -12.68
C LYS A 134 15.80 -6.50 -12.53
N LYS A 135 15.00 -6.23 -13.57
CA LYS A 135 13.97 -5.18 -13.53
C LYS A 135 12.76 -5.64 -12.74
N PHE A 136 12.10 -4.71 -12.07
CA PHE A 136 10.71 -4.89 -11.68
C PHE A 136 9.82 -4.32 -12.77
N VAL A 137 8.57 -4.73 -12.80
CA VAL A 137 7.61 -4.26 -13.78
C VAL A 137 6.33 -3.86 -13.06
N MET A 138 5.98 -2.58 -13.16
CA MET A 138 4.69 -2.07 -12.69
C MET A 138 3.72 -2.12 -13.87
N ARG A 139 2.62 -2.86 -13.72
CA ARG A 139 1.53 -2.88 -14.70
C ARG A 139 0.31 -2.18 -14.12
N LYS A 140 -0.42 -1.48 -14.98
CA LYS A 140 -1.75 -0.96 -14.70
C LYS A 140 -2.67 -1.40 -15.83
N LYS A 141 -3.75 -2.10 -15.48
CA LYS A 141 -4.81 -2.47 -16.41
C LYS A 141 -5.54 -1.21 -16.88
N ASP A 142 -5.67 -1.07 -18.19
CA ASP A 142 -6.36 0.03 -18.86
C ASP A 142 -7.31 -0.55 -19.91
N GLY A 143 -8.57 -0.74 -19.51
CA GLY A 143 -9.55 -1.49 -20.29
C GLY A 143 -9.11 -2.94 -20.55
N VAL A 144 -8.88 -3.26 -21.83
CA VAL A 144 -8.40 -4.58 -22.29
C VAL A 144 -6.87 -4.66 -22.41
N SER A 145 -6.16 -3.54 -22.19
CA SER A 145 -4.70 -3.43 -22.33
C SER A 145 -4.01 -3.22 -20.98
N TYR A 146 -2.68 -3.25 -21.00
CA TYR A 146 -1.85 -2.93 -19.84
C TYR A 146 -0.85 -1.83 -20.16
N ILE A 147 -0.85 -0.76 -19.35
CA ILE A 147 0.25 0.20 -19.31
C ILE A 147 1.35 -0.41 -18.44
N THR A 148 2.56 -0.47 -18.98
CA THR A 148 3.70 -1.11 -18.31
C THR A 148 4.83 -0.11 -18.10
N THR A 149 5.31 -0.02 -16.87
CA THR A 149 6.43 0.86 -16.50
C THR A 149 7.54 0.01 -15.88
N PRO A 150 8.73 -0.04 -16.49
CA PRO A 150 9.85 -0.75 -15.91
C PRO A 150 10.43 0.03 -14.72
N TYR A 151 10.87 -0.69 -13.70
CA TYR A 151 11.66 -0.15 -12.59
C TYR A 151 12.99 -0.89 -12.55
N TYR A 152 14.09 -0.15 -12.47
CA TYR A 152 15.45 -0.69 -12.48
C TYR A 152 16.12 -0.44 -11.13
N PRO A 153 16.14 -1.43 -10.21
CA PRO A 153 16.72 -1.27 -8.87
C PRO A 153 18.17 -0.77 -8.90
N GLN A 154 19.00 -1.30 -9.81
CA GLN A 154 20.41 -0.89 -9.98
C GLN A 154 20.64 0.60 -10.24
N ASN A 155 19.62 1.33 -10.72
CA ASN A 155 19.74 2.75 -11.04
C ASN A 155 19.36 3.66 -9.86
N LYS A 156 18.96 3.10 -8.71
CA LYS A 156 18.47 3.88 -7.57
C LYS A 156 19.60 4.23 -6.62
N GLN A 157 19.52 5.46 -6.10
CA GLN A 157 20.52 6.00 -5.18
C GLN A 157 20.28 5.41 -3.80
N ASN A 158 21.34 4.87 -3.18
CA ASN A 158 21.42 4.21 -1.88
C ASN A 158 21.38 2.67 -1.93
N LEU A 159 22.44 2.05 -2.46
CA LEU A 159 22.89 0.79 -1.83
C LEU A 159 23.08 1.11 -0.34
N ALA A 160 22.37 0.41 0.54
CA ALA A 160 22.35 0.73 1.95
C ALA A 160 23.78 0.77 2.50
N ASN A 161 24.15 1.86 3.18
CA ASN A 161 25.49 2.07 3.73
C ASN A 161 25.94 0.82 4.52
N ASN A 162 26.92 0.10 3.98
CA ASN A 162 27.56 -1.11 4.53
C ASN A 162 26.78 -2.44 4.47
N ILE A 163 25.66 -2.52 3.73
CA ILE A 163 24.99 -3.81 3.44
C ILE A 163 24.95 -4.01 1.92
N ASN A 164 25.90 -4.79 1.41
CA ASN A 164 26.10 -5.00 -0.03
C ASN A 164 24.97 -5.77 -0.73
N THR A 165 23.93 -6.18 0.00
CA THR A 165 22.79 -6.95 -0.50
C THR A 165 21.46 -6.21 -0.36
N VAL A 166 21.44 -4.99 0.19
CA VAL A 166 20.21 -4.23 0.45
C VAL A 166 20.26 -2.90 -0.29
N LEU A 167 19.18 -2.62 -1.02
CA LEU A 167 18.91 -1.35 -1.68
C LEU A 167 17.77 -0.64 -0.94
N GLU A 168 17.91 0.66 -0.70
CA GLU A 168 16.81 1.51 -0.25
C GLU A 168 16.52 2.59 -1.30
N ASP A 169 15.27 2.66 -1.76
CA ASP A 169 14.77 3.71 -2.66
C ASP A 169 13.70 4.51 -1.93
N HIS A 170 14.06 5.72 -1.48
CA HIS A 170 13.13 6.65 -0.83
C HIS A 170 12.24 7.42 -1.81
N ASP A 171 12.53 7.35 -3.11
CA ASP A 171 11.75 7.99 -4.17
C ASP A 171 10.85 6.98 -4.91
N PHE A 172 10.82 5.72 -4.44
CA PHE A 172 9.95 4.70 -5.02
C PHE A 172 8.48 5.10 -4.84
N PHE A 173 7.74 5.19 -5.93
CA PHE A 173 6.32 5.52 -5.87
C PHE A 173 5.48 4.56 -6.72
N MET A 174 4.42 4.03 -6.12
CA MET A 174 3.43 3.25 -6.83
C MET A 174 2.05 3.45 -6.20
N VAL A 175 1.03 3.69 -7.02
CA VAL A 175 -0.37 3.57 -6.59
C VAL A 175 -0.74 2.09 -6.65
N VAL A 176 -1.32 1.58 -5.57
CA VAL A 176 -1.78 0.19 -5.45
C VAL A 176 -3.31 0.18 -5.36
N ASN A 177 -3.94 -0.49 -6.32
CA ASN A 177 -5.37 -0.70 -6.40
C ASN A 177 -5.70 -1.99 -7.19
N ALA A 178 -6.98 -2.28 -7.38
CA ALA A 178 -7.47 -3.46 -8.10
C ALA A 178 -6.98 -3.60 -9.56
N GLN A 179 -6.43 -2.55 -10.17
CA GLN A 179 -5.98 -2.55 -11.57
C GLN A 179 -4.46 -2.64 -11.71
N THR A 180 -3.70 -2.43 -10.62
CA THR A 180 -2.25 -2.36 -10.67
C THR A 180 -1.62 -3.67 -10.21
N THR A 181 -0.51 -4.06 -10.83
CA THR A 181 0.33 -5.19 -10.42
C THR A 181 1.79 -4.76 -10.32
N LEU A 182 2.46 -5.10 -9.22
CA LEU A 182 3.92 -5.05 -9.12
C LEU A 182 4.48 -6.44 -9.40
N PHE A 183 5.31 -6.57 -10.43
CA PHE A 183 6.05 -7.77 -10.75
C PHE A 183 7.52 -7.63 -10.36
N VAL A 184 8.03 -8.63 -9.66
CA VAL A 184 9.42 -8.68 -9.19
C VAL A 184 10.08 -9.88 -9.86
N VAL A 185 11.03 -9.63 -10.75
CA VAL A 185 11.74 -10.73 -11.44
C VAL A 185 12.81 -11.30 -10.51
N VAL A 186 12.66 -12.56 -10.13
CA VAL A 186 13.57 -13.28 -9.23
C VAL A 186 14.36 -14.29 -10.02
N GLY A 187 15.69 -14.25 -9.86
CA GLY A 187 16.60 -15.18 -10.51
C GLY A 187 16.34 -16.63 -10.15
N ALA A 188 16.74 -17.55 -11.03
CA ALA A 188 16.67 -18.98 -10.79
C ALA A 188 17.26 -19.40 -9.43
N GLY A 189 16.50 -20.13 -8.62
CA GLY A 189 16.94 -20.63 -7.31
C GLY A 189 17.23 -19.55 -6.27
N LYS A 190 16.74 -18.32 -6.45
CA LYS A 190 17.01 -17.18 -5.56
C LYS A 190 15.84 -16.87 -4.63
N THR A 191 16.20 -16.28 -3.50
CA THR A 191 15.26 -15.68 -2.55
C THR A 191 15.59 -14.21 -2.40
N VAL A 192 14.55 -13.37 -2.39
CA VAL A 192 14.66 -11.93 -2.13
C VAL A 192 13.61 -11.50 -1.13
N GLN A 193 13.82 -10.34 -0.51
CA GLN A 193 12.85 -9.72 0.37
C GLN A 193 12.58 -8.26 -0.04
N LEU A 194 11.31 -7.86 0.01
CA LEU A 194 10.87 -6.49 -0.16
C LEU A 194 10.25 -6.00 1.12
N ALA A 195 10.58 -4.76 1.50
CA ALA A 195 9.85 -4.00 2.49
C ALA A 195 9.29 -2.76 1.79
N LEU A 196 7.97 -2.65 1.75
CA LEU A 196 7.25 -1.63 0.98
C LEU A 196 6.58 -0.69 1.97
N THR A 197 7.11 0.53 2.12
CA THR A 197 6.52 1.53 3.02
C THR A 197 5.25 2.06 2.39
N THR A 198 4.12 1.89 3.09
CA THR A 198 2.84 2.38 2.60
C THR A 198 2.66 3.84 2.98
N GLY A 199 2.05 4.60 2.08
CA GLY A 199 1.73 6.01 2.26
C GLY A 199 0.22 6.22 2.41
N ALA A 200 -0.21 7.42 2.05
CA ALA A 200 -1.62 7.79 2.11
C ALA A 200 -2.50 6.82 1.30
N ARG A 201 -3.73 6.62 1.80
CA ARG A 201 -4.81 5.99 1.05
C ARG A 201 -5.05 6.77 -0.24
N PHE A 202 -5.17 6.03 -1.34
CA PHE A 202 -5.42 6.62 -2.64
C PHE A 202 -6.93 6.78 -2.85
N ASP A 203 -7.42 8.01 -2.72
CA ASP A 203 -8.79 8.33 -3.11
C ASP A 203 -8.87 8.60 -4.62
N ALA A 204 -9.20 7.56 -5.37
CA ALA A 204 -9.39 7.65 -6.82
C ALA A 204 -10.49 8.65 -7.21
N THR A 205 -11.50 8.86 -6.36
CA THR A 205 -12.61 9.79 -6.60
C THR A 205 -12.13 11.24 -6.59
N ASN A 206 -11.15 11.56 -5.75
CA ASN A 206 -10.54 12.89 -5.71
C ASN A 206 -9.45 13.10 -6.78
N ALA A 207 -8.71 12.05 -7.15
CA ALA A 207 -7.70 12.14 -8.22
C ALA A 207 -8.31 12.45 -9.61
N LEU A 208 -9.50 11.92 -9.90
CA LEU A 208 -10.27 12.22 -11.14
C LEU A 208 -10.82 13.65 -11.15
N ARG A 209 -11.24 14.18 -9.98
CA ARG A 209 -11.70 15.57 -9.86
C ARG A 209 -10.57 16.56 -10.12
N ALA A 210 -9.35 16.27 -9.66
CA ALA A 210 -8.19 17.13 -9.90
C ALA A 210 -7.83 17.26 -11.40
N GLN A 211 -7.97 16.19 -12.19
CA GLN A 211 -7.79 16.28 -13.65
C GLN A 211 -8.92 17.07 -14.33
N THR A 212 -10.14 17.02 -13.81
CA THR A 212 -11.29 17.74 -14.38
C THR A 212 -11.22 19.26 -14.11
N VAL A 213 -10.50 19.70 -13.07
CA VAL A 213 -10.35 21.13 -12.72
C VAL A 213 -9.24 21.83 -13.54
N VAL A 214 -8.50 21.10 -14.40
CA VAL A 214 -7.52 21.70 -15.32
C VAL A 214 -8.02 21.64 -16.76
N THR A 215 -9.21 22.16 -17.03
CA THR A 215 -9.57 22.69 -18.38
C THR A 215 -10.79 23.62 -18.32
N THR A 216 -10.70 24.75 -17.63
CA THR A 216 -11.51 25.92 -18.02
C THR A 216 -10.80 27.20 -17.61
N GLY A 217 -9.99 27.74 -18.52
CA GLY A 217 -9.27 28.97 -18.24
C GLY A 217 -8.50 29.52 -19.44
N ARG A 218 -9.18 29.91 -20.53
CA ARG A 218 -8.63 30.94 -21.42
C ARG A 218 -9.68 31.78 -22.16
N LYS A 219 -9.91 32.96 -21.57
CA LYS A 219 -10.14 34.32 -22.10
C LYS A 219 -11.17 34.54 -23.22
N SER A 220 -12.25 35.21 -22.83
CA SER A 220 -12.99 36.16 -23.67
C SER A 220 -12.05 37.26 -24.19
N TYR A 221 -12.15 37.55 -25.49
CA TYR A 221 -11.73 38.82 -26.10
C TYR A 221 -12.97 39.68 -26.32
#